data_AF-A0A7Y5WV42-F1
#
_entry.id   AF-A0A7Y5WV42-F1
#
_cell.length_a   1.000
_cell.length_b   1.000
_cell.length_c   1.000
_cell.angle_alpha   90.00
_cell.angle_beta   90.00
_cell.angle_gamma   90.00
#
_symmetry.space_group_name_H-M   'P 1'
#
loop_
_entity.id
_entity.type
_entity.pdbx_description
1 polymer ?
#
loop_
_entity_poly.entity_id
_entity_poly.type
_entity_poly.pdbx_seq_one_letter_code
_entity_poly.pdbx_strand_id
1 'polypeptide(L)'
;MLRLPFVRRPFVWEVQVRREVLDEELSRVRTLPYAVWQNVITAPMTKTVTGRDERAYRIRITAEPAGDGSPDIRVTLALSQATGFRRKLMRQTFVVTREGNMRA
;
A
#
# COMPACT_ATOMS: atom_id res chain seq x y z
N MET A 1 -3.91 -41.36 12.42
CA MET A 1 -3.62 -40.10 11.70
C MET A 1 -4.24 -38.94 12.47
N LEU A 2 -3.45 -38.19 13.23
CA LEU A 2 -3.92 -37.00 13.97
C LEU A 2 -3.69 -35.75 13.11
N ARG A 3 -4.77 -35.16 12.57
CA ARG A 3 -4.73 -33.82 11.98
C ARG A 3 -4.68 -32.80 13.12
N LEU A 4 -3.49 -32.29 13.42
CA LEU A 4 -3.35 -31.13 14.30
C LEU A 4 -4.05 -29.93 13.63
N PRO A 5 -4.95 -29.20 14.32
CA PRO A 5 -5.43 -27.93 13.81
C PRO A 5 -4.23 -26.97 13.77
N PHE A 6 -3.90 -26.48 12.58
CA PHE A 6 -2.93 -25.40 12.43
C PHE A 6 -3.45 -24.19 13.19
N VAL A 7 -3.03 -24.03 14.44
CA VAL A 7 -3.18 -22.80 15.21
C VAL A 7 -2.31 -21.77 14.50
N ARG A 8 -2.87 -21.08 13.50
CA ARG A 8 -2.22 -19.93 12.88
C ARG A 8 -1.98 -18.94 14.02
N ARG A 9 -0.70 -18.72 14.36
CA ARG A 9 -0.33 -17.72 15.37
C ARG A 9 -1.00 -16.40 14.98
N PRO A 10 -1.86 -15.81 15.84
CA PRO A 10 -2.73 -14.69 15.45
C PRO A 10 -1.94 -13.51 14.86
N PHE A 11 -0.72 -13.30 15.34
CA PHE A 11 0.19 -12.28 14.82
C PHE A 11 0.65 -12.50 13.37
N VAL A 12 0.92 -13.74 12.97
CA VAL A 12 1.36 -14.06 11.59
C VAL A 12 0.21 -13.86 10.62
N TRP A 13 -1.00 -14.26 11.01
CA TRP A 13 -2.21 -14.05 10.23
C TRP A 13 -2.53 -12.56 10.06
N GLU A 14 -2.47 -11.75 11.12
CA GLU A 14 -2.71 -10.31 11.02
C GLU A 14 -1.71 -9.60 10.10
N VAL A 15 -0.44 -9.99 10.11
CA VAL A 15 0.57 -9.44 9.20
C VAL A 15 0.30 -9.86 7.75
N GLN A 16 -0.10 -11.11 7.54
CA GLN A 16 -0.45 -11.63 6.22
C GLN A 16 -1.64 -10.85 5.63
N VAL A 17 -2.73 -10.66 6.38
CA VAL A 17 -3.91 -9.91 5.91
C VAL A 17 -3.54 -8.49 5.51
N ARG A 18 -2.72 -7.79 6.32
CA ARG A 18 -2.26 -6.44 5.99
C ARG A 18 -1.41 -6.40 4.72
N ARG A 19 -0.57 -7.41 4.51
CA ARG A 19 0.22 -7.53 3.29
C ARG A 19 -0.67 -7.78 2.08
N GLU A 20 -1.65 -8.66 2.18
CA GLU A 20 -2.63 -8.92 1.11
C GLU A 20 -3.36 -7.63 0.71
N VAL A 21 -3.84 -6.85 1.69
CA VAL A 21 -4.49 -5.56 1.45
C VAL A 21 -3.56 -4.58 0.74
N LEU A 22 -2.29 -4.50 1.17
CA LEU A 22 -1.31 -3.60 0.57
C LEU A 22 -0.93 -4.04 -0.85
N ASP A 23 -0.76 -5.33 -1.08
CA ASP A 23 -0.36 -5.89 -2.38
C ASP A 23 -1.51 -5.77 -3.40
N GLU A 24 -2.77 -5.95 -2.98
CA GLU A 24 -3.93 -5.72 -3.83
C GLU A 24 -4.03 -4.25 -4.26
N GLU A 25 -3.88 -3.33 -3.30
CA GLU A 25 -3.99 -1.90 -3.58
C GLU A 25 -2.78 -1.40 -4.34
N LEU A 26 -1.58 -1.93 -4.08
CA LEU A 26 -0.40 -1.71 -4.90
C LEU A 26 -0.67 -2.11 -6.36
N SER A 27 -1.27 -3.28 -6.59
CA SER A 27 -1.57 -3.76 -7.94
C SER A 27 -2.56 -2.84 -8.66
N ARG A 28 -3.59 -2.34 -7.95
CA ARG A 28 -4.57 -1.39 -8.51
C ARG A 28 -3.95 -0.03 -8.81
N VAL A 29 -3.14 0.51 -7.91
CA VAL A 29 -2.57 1.84 -8.13
C VAL A 29 -1.50 1.83 -9.21
N ARG A 30 -0.77 0.72 -9.36
CA ARG A 30 0.22 0.56 -10.43
C ARG A 30 -0.41 0.75 -11.82
N THR A 31 -1.67 0.38 -12.02
CA THR A 31 -2.34 0.60 -13.32
C THR A 31 -2.74 2.06 -13.59
N LEU A 32 -2.51 2.99 -12.66
CA LEU A 32 -2.89 4.39 -12.83
C LEU A 32 -1.95 5.13 -13.80
N PRO A 33 -2.49 5.99 -14.67
CA PRO A 33 -1.69 6.81 -15.57
C PRO A 33 -0.73 7.74 -14.83
N TYR A 34 0.42 8.06 -15.46
CA TYR A 34 1.42 9.00 -14.95
C TYR A 34 0.81 10.36 -14.53
N ALA A 35 -0.17 10.88 -15.29
CA ALA A 35 -0.84 12.14 -14.98
C ALA A 35 -1.58 12.13 -13.62
N VAL A 36 -2.09 10.96 -13.20
CA VAL A 36 -2.71 10.82 -11.87
C VAL A 36 -1.67 11.07 -10.79
N TRP A 37 -0.46 10.53 -10.96
CA TRP A 37 0.63 10.69 -10.00
C TRP A 37 1.12 12.12 -9.87
N GLN A 38 1.08 12.91 -10.94
CA GLN A 38 1.36 14.34 -10.88
C GLN A 38 0.38 15.07 -9.95
N ASN A 39 -0.89 14.68 -9.94
CA ASN A 39 -1.89 15.22 -9.01
C ASN A 39 -1.65 14.74 -7.57
N VAL A 40 -1.16 13.51 -7.38
CA VAL A 40 -0.87 12.99 -6.03
C VAL A 40 0.29 13.73 -5.35
N ILE A 41 1.22 14.30 -6.13
CA ILE A 41 2.32 15.12 -5.59
C ILE A 41 1.77 16.32 -4.82
N THR A 42 0.72 16.96 -5.34
CA THR A 42 0.11 18.13 -4.69
C THR A 42 -0.91 17.74 -3.63
N ALA A 43 -1.64 16.64 -3.86
CA ALA A 43 -2.72 16.19 -2.98
C ALA A 43 -2.62 14.68 -2.70
N PRO A 44 -2.17 14.27 -1.49
CA PRO A 44 -2.14 12.87 -1.11
C PRO A 44 -3.51 12.20 -1.20
N MET A 45 -3.56 10.97 -1.75
CA MET A 45 -4.79 10.18 -1.79
C MET A 45 -4.95 9.39 -0.49
N THR A 46 -6.19 9.27 -0.01
CA THR A 46 -6.51 8.44 1.14
C THR A 46 -7.76 7.60 0.84
N LYS A 47 -7.71 6.32 1.20
CA LYS A 47 -8.82 5.37 1.04
C LYS A 47 -8.96 4.50 2.28
N THR A 48 -10.17 4.11 2.61
CA THR A 48 -10.43 3.09 3.63
C THR A 48 -10.83 1.79 2.94
N VAL A 49 -10.27 0.68 3.40
CA VAL A 49 -10.52 -0.67 2.86
C VAL A 49 -10.76 -1.64 4.02
N THR A 50 -11.62 -2.61 3.81
CA THR A 50 -11.90 -3.65 4.80
C THR A 50 -11.07 -4.89 4.47
N GLY A 51 -10.24 -5.33 5.41
CA GLY A 51 -9.46 -6.57 5.25
C GLY A 51 -10.32 -7.82 5.45
N ARG A 52 -9.77 -8.98 5.12
CA ARG A 52 -10.41 -10.29 5.35
C ARG A 52 -10.61 -10.64 6.82
N ASP A 53 -9.94 -9.94 7.71
CA ASP A 53 -10.14 -10.00 9.15
C ASP A 53 -11.28 -9.09 9.64
N GLU A 54 -12.09 -8.56 8.71
CA GLU A 54 -13.22 -7.65 8.95
C GLU A 54 -12.83 -6.30 9.56
N ARG A 55 -11.52 -6.00 9.63
CA ARG A 55 -11.03 -4.73 10.16
C ARG A 55 -10.90 -3.68 9.06
N ALA A 56 -11.21 -2.44 9.43
CA ALA A 56 -10.99 -1.29 8.57
C ALA A 56 -9.52 -0.84 8.61
N TYR A 57 -8.92 -0.72 7.42
CA TYR A 57 -7.59 -0.20 7.19
C TYR A 57 -7.66 1.11 6.41
N ARG A 58 -6.77 2.03 6.73
CA ARG A 58 -6.58 3.27 5.99
C ARG A 58 -5.31 3.16 5.17
N ILE A 59 -5.44 3.41 3.88
CA ILE A 59 -4.34 3.52 2.94
C ILE A 59 -4.16 5.00 2.64
N ARG A 60 -2.93 5.48 2.84
CA ARG A 60 -2.49 6.80 2.42
C ARG A 60 -1.45 6.64 1.33
N ILE A 61 -1.67 7.30 0.21
CA ILE A 61 -0.78 7.31 -0.93
C ILE A 61 -0.21 8.71 -1.07
N THR A 62 1.11 8.79 -1.07
CA THR A 62 1.85 10.03 -1.27
C THR A 62 2.78 9.87 -2.46
N ALA A 63 3.01 10.94 -3.20
CA ALA A 63 3.92 10.96 -4.32
C ALA A 63 4.90 12.13 -4.16
N GLU A 64 6.13 11.93 -4.58
CA GLU A 64 7.17 12.96 -4.60
C GLU A 64 8.05 12.78 -5.85
N PRO A 65 8.70 13.85 -6.35
CA PRO A 65 9.72 13.71 -7.39
C PRO A 65 10.83 12.75 -6.92
N ALA A 66 11.24 11.82 -7.80
CA ALA A 66 12.24 10.81 -7.44
C ALA A 66 13.66 11.39 -7.23
N GLY A 67 13.92 12.59 -7.75
CA GLY A 67 15.17 13.35 -7.59
C GLY A 67 15.15 14.64 -8.41
N ASP A 68 16.12 15.52 -8.16
CA ASP A 68 16.20 16.82 -8.83
C ASP A 68 16.39 16.67 -10.35
N GLY A 69 15.45 17.22 -11.11
CA GLY A 69 15.46 17.18 -12.57
C GLY A 69 14.95 15.87 -13.20
N SER A 70 14.62 14.85 -12.41
CA SER A 70 14.01 13.62 -12.92
C SER A 70 12.51 13.79 -13.15
N PRO A 71 11.95 13.37 -14.30
CA PRO A 71 10.51 13.28 -14.50
C PRO A 71 9.91 12.04 -13.81
N ASP A 72 10.67 11.29 -13.01
CA ASP A 72 10.16 10.12 -12.32
C ASP A 72 9.49 10.50 -11.01
N ILE A 73 8.46 9.75 -10.63
CA ILE A 73 7.69 9.98 -9.42
C ILE A 73 7.88 8.78 -8.49
N ARG A 74 8.37 9.05 -7.28
CA ARG A 74 8.41 8.07 -6.19
C ARG A 74 7.06 8.08 -5.48
N VAL A 75 6.36 6.95 -5.53
CA VAL A 75 5.06 6.76 -4.90
C VAL A 75 5.22 5.89 -3.67
N THR A 76 4.69 6.32 -2.54
CA THR A 76 4.69 5.58 -1.28
C THR A 76 3.26 5.30 -0.82
N LEU A 77 2.96 4.02 -0.58
CA LEU A 77 1.72 3.55 0.01
C LEU A 77 1.98 3.25 1.48
N ALA A 78 1.14 3.79 2.34
CA ALA A 78 1.20 3.56 3.78
C ALA A 78 -0.14 3.02 4.27
N LEU A 79 -0.10 1.82 4.87
CA LEU A 79 -1.25 1.14 5.44
C LEU A 79 -1.21 1.24 6.96
N SER A 80 -2.30 1.74 7.54
CA SER A 80 -2.55 1.75 8.99
C SER A 80 -3.94 1.19 9.30
N GLN A 81 -4.18 0.76 10.54
CA GLN A 81 -5.54 0.46 10.98
C GLN A 81 -6.33 1.76 11.16
N ALA A 82 -7.58 1.80 10.72
CA ALA A 82 -8.38 3.02 10.71
C ALA A 82 -8.75 3.53 12.12
N THR A 83 -8.81 2.63 13.12
CA THR A 83 -9.37 2.89 14.46
C THR A 83 -8.41 2.60 15.63
N GLY A 84 -7.09 2.48 15.40
CA GLY A 84 -6.13 2.08 16.44
C GLY A 84 -4.97 3.06 16.66
N PHE A 85 -4.69 3.41 17.93
CA PHE A 85 -3.71 4.46 18.29
C PHE A 85 -2.22 4.05 18.18
N ARG A 86 -1.87 2.76 18.02
CA ARG A 86 -0.45 2.32 17.93
C ARG A 86 -0.26 0.96 17.26
N ARG A 87 -0.52 0.79 15.96
CA ARG A 87 -0.19 -0.47 15.27
C ARG A 87 0.52 -0.28 13.94
N LYS A 88 1.77 -0.77 13.94
CA LYS A 88 2.70 -1.08 12.83
C LYS A 88 2.21 -0.63 11.45
N LEU A 89 2.67 0.56 11.06
CA LEU A 89 2.55 1.09 9.71
C LEU A 89 3.25 0.15 8.74
N MET A 90 2.55 -0.38 7.74
CA MET A 90 3.19 -1.05 6.61
C MET A 90 3.36 -0.05 5.49
N ARG A 91 4.54 -0.05 4.87
CA ARG A 91 4.86 0.84 3.75
C ARG A 91 5.43 0.05 2.60
N GLN A 92 5.05 0.44 1.39
CA GLN A 92 5.66 0.01 0.15
C GLN A 92 5.84 1.22 -0.76
N THR A 93 6.92 1.22 -1.52
CA THR A 93 7.29 2.32 -2.41
C THR A 93 7.61 1.74 -3.78
N PHE A 94 7.31 2.49 -4.83
CA PHE A 94 7.71 2.17 -6.21
C PHE A 94 7.93 3.47 -6.99
N VAL A 95 8.59 3.35 -8.14
CA VAL A 95 8.86 4.50 -9.02
C VAL A 95 8.06 4.36 -10.30
N VAL A 96 7.40 5.46 -10.66
CA VAL A 96 6.65 5.60 -11.92
C VAL A 96 7.45 6.49 -12.84
N THR A 97 7.75 5.99 -14.04
CA THR A 97 8.39 6.78 -15.10
C THR A 97 7.34 7.36 -16.05
N ARG A 98 7.68 8.44 -16.75
CA ARG A 98 6.79 9.12 -17.71
C ARG A 98 6.32 8.21 -18.85
N GLU A 99 7.10 7.22 -19.22
CA GLU A 99 6.79 6.23 -20.26
C GLU A 99 5.80 5.15 -19.80
N GLY A 100 5.38 5.18 -18.53
CA GLY A 100 4.53 4.15 -17.93
C GLY A 100 5.30 2.90 -17.48
N ASN A 101 6.62 2.87 -17.69
CA ASN A 101 7.48 1.79 -17.23
C ASN A 101 7.72 1.93 -15.72
N MET A 102 7.10 1.08 -14.92
CA MET A 102 7.32 1.06 -13.47
C MET A 102 8.63 0.35 -13.14
N ARG A 103 9.47 0.97 -12.31
CA ARG A 103 10.65 0.33 -11.71
C ARG A 103 10.33 -0.04 -10.27
N ALA A 104 10.61 -1.30 -9.93
CA ALA A 104 10.44 -1.86 -8.59
C ALA A 104 11.56 -1.40 -7.66
#